data_AF-A0A2N5MAC8-F1
#
_entry.id   AF-A0A2N5MAC8-F1
#
_cell.length_a   1.000
_cell.length_b   1.000
_cell.length_c   1.000
_cell.angle_alpha   90.00
_cell.angle_beta   90.00
_cell.angle_gamma   90.00
#
_symmetry.space_group_name_H-M   'P 1'
#
loop_
_entity.id
_entity.type
_entity.pdbx_description
1 polymer ?
#
loop_
_entity_poly.entity_id
_entity_poly.type
_entity_poly.pdbx_seq_one_letter_code
_entity_poly.pdbx_strand_id
1 'polypeptide(L)' 'MQKSDNDCKRHPTITRCLQHLCVIGADEKTKQIVYMYLEALYRDLSASTEPLEIEYPFREKHKKEAMDV' A
#
# COMPACT_ATOMS: atom_id res chain seq x y z
N MET A 1 23.48 -1.57 16.18
CA MET A 1 22.04 -1.70 15.88
C MET A 1 21.93 -2.44 14.54
N GLN A 2 21.60 -3.73 14.55
CA GLN A 2 21.57 -4.55 13.33
C GLN A 2 20.34 -4.19 12.49
N LYS A 3 20.56 -3.80 11.23
CA LYS A 3 19.52 -3.61 10.21
C LYS A 3 19.43 -4.93 9.46
N SER A 4 18.35 -5.66 9.62
CA SER A 4 18.15 -6.96 8.97
C SER A 4 17.73 -6.75 7.52
N ASP A 5 18.60 -7.17 6.60
CA ASP A 5 18.38 -7.30 5.15
C ASP A 5 17.27 -8.32 4.82
N ASN A 6 16.02 -8.00 5.18
CA ASN A 6 14.82 -8.55 4.56
C ASN A 6 13.98 -7.39 4.03
N ASP A 7 14.59 -6.54 3.21
CA ASP A 7 13.86 -5.61 2.35
C ASP A 7 13.18 -6.40 1.22
N CYS A 8 12.31 -7.35 1.58
CA CYS A 8 11.13 -7.67 0.78
C CYS A 8 10.40 -6.34 0.62
N LYS A 9 10.63 -5.67 -0.51
CA LYS A 9 10.11 -4.33 -0.82
C LYS A 9 8.61 -4.32 -0.54
N ARG A 10 8.24 -3.80 0.64
CA ARG A 10 6.85 -3.69 1.08
C ARG A 10 6.07 -2.95 0.01
N HIS A 11 4.86 -3.44 -0.28
CA HIS A 11 4.00 -2.83 -1.27
C HIS A 11 3.80 -1.33 -0.95
N PRO A 12 3.92 -0.41 -1.93
CA PRO A 12 3.92 1.03 -1.66
C PRO A 12 2.64 1.50 -0.96
N THR A 13 1.49 0.87 -1.22
CA THR A 13 0.22 1.16 -0.52
C THR A 13 0.30 0.84 0.97
N ILE A 14 0.95 -0.27 1.35
CA ILE A 14 1.12 -0.65 2.76
C ILE A 14 1.99 0.38 3.47
N THR A 15 3.09 0.81 2.83
CA THR A 15 3.96 1.86 3.35
C THR A 15 3.20 3.18 3.59
N ARG A 16 2.39 3.63 2.61
CA ARG A 16 1.58 4.85 2.77
C ARG A 16 0.56 4.73 3.90
N CYS A 17 -0.12 3.59 4.00
CA CYS A 17 -1.08 3.35 5.08
C CYS A 17 -0.42 3.47 6.46
N LEU A 18 0.73 2.81 6.65
CA LEU A 18 1.49 2.89 7.91
C LEU A 18 1.97 4.31 8.22
N GLN A 19 2.39 5.08 7.22
CA GLN A 19 2.76 6.48 7.39
C GLN A 19 1.58 7.32 7.89
N HIS A 20 0.38 7.12 7.32
CA HIS A 20 -0.83 7.80 7.80
C HIS A 20 -1.20 7.40 9.22
N LEU A 21 -1.06 6.12 9.59
CA LEU A 21 -1.26 5.66 10.95
C LEU A 21 -0.30 6.32 11.96
N CYS A 22 0.93 6.61 11.55
CA CYS A 22 1.86 7.39 12.37
C CYS A 22 1.39 8.84 12.56
N VAL A 23 0.86 9.49 11.51
CA VAL A 23 0.37 10.88 11.59
C VAL A 23 -0.82 11.01 12.55
N ILE A 24 -1.73 10.03 12.56
CA ILE A 24 -2.90 10.04 13.47
C ILE A 24 -2.57 9.55 14.88
N GLY A 25 -1.31 9.19 15.16
CA GLY A 25 -0.90 8.72 16.48
C GLY A 25 -1.43 7.34 16.86
N ALA A 26 -1.70 6.46 15.88
CA ALA A 26 -2.11 5.09 16.17
C ALA A 26 -1.02 4.35 16.95
N ASP A 27 -1.43 3.43 17.83
CA ASP A 27 -0.50 2.62 18.60
C ASP A 27 0.18 1.55 17.71
N GLU A 28 1.31 1.02 18.21
CA GLU A 28 2.10 0.03 17.47
C GLU A 28 1.37 -1.29 17.22
N LYS A 29 0.47 -1.72 18.11
CA LYS A 29 -0.30 -2.95 17.90
C LYS A 29 -1.31 -2.76 16.77
N THR A 30 -1.96 -1.60 16.73
CA THR A 30 -2.85 -1.24 15.62
C THR A 30 -2.11 -1.23 14.29
N LYS A 31 -0.93 -0.61 14.20
CA LYS A 31 -0.10 -0.63 12.99
C LYS A 31 0.29 -2.04 12.56
N GLN A 32 0.66 -2.89 13.51
CA GLN A 32 1.01 -4.28 13.24
C GLN A 32 -0.19 -5.09 12.71
N ILE A 33 -1.37 -4.93 13.30
CA ILE A 33 -2.60 -5.59 12.85
C ILE A 33 -2.94 -5.15 11.42
N VAL A 34 -2.91 -3.83 11.14
CA VAL A 34 -3.17 -3.30 9.79
C VAL A 34 -2.15 -3.83 8.79
N TYR A 35 -0.87 -3.87 9.15
CA TYR A 35 0.17 -4.45 8.30
C TYR A 35 -0.13 -5.90 7.94
N MET A 36 -0.37 -6.75 8.95
CA MET A 36 -0.66 -8.17 8.74
C MET A 36 -1.88 -8.39 7.87
N TYR A 37 -2.94 -7.59 8.09
CA TYR A 37 -4.17 -7.69 7.29
C TYR A 37 -3.94 -7.29 5.82
N LEU A 38 -3.26 -6.17 5.57
CA LEU A 38 -2.98 -5.72 4.20
C LEU A 38 -2.02 -6.67 3.47
N GLU A 39 -1.03 -7.23 4.17
CA GLU A 39 -0.11 -8.22 3.61
C GLU A 39 -0.85 -9.50 3.22
N ALA A 40 -1.76 -9.99 4.07
CA ALA A 40 -2.61 -11.14 3.77
C ALA A 40 -3.49 -10.89 2.54
N LEU A 41 -4.17 -9.74 2.47
CA LEU A 41 -4.98 -9.36 1.31
C LEU A 41 -4.16 -9.31 0.02
N TYR A 42 -2.95 -8.74 0.06
CA TYR A 42 -2.08 -8.70 -1.12
C TYR A 42 -1.63 -10.09 -1.56
N ARG A 43 -1.32 -10.96 -0.59
CA ARG A 43 -0.96 -12.36 -0.84
C ARG A 43 -2.13 -13.14 -1.46
N ASP A 44 -3.34 -12.97 -0.95
CA ASP A 44 -4.52 -13.66 -1.46
C ASP A 44 -4.88 -13.17 -2.87
N LEU A 45 -4.77 -11.86 -3.12
CA LEU A 45 -5.00 -11.29 -4.45
C LEU A 45 -3.96 -11.75 -5.47
N SER A 46 -2.69 -11.85 -5.08
CA SER A 46 -1.63 -12.35 -5.96
C SER A 46 -1.68 -13.86 -6.20
N ALA A 47 -2.25 -14.62 -5.27
CA ALA A 47 -2.52 -16.06 -5.45
C ALA A 47 -3.76 -16.31 -6.33
N SER A 48 -4.68 -15.35 -6.39
CA SER A 48 -5.89 -15.43 -7.22
C SER A 48 -5.55 -15.10 -8.68
N THR A 49 -5.45 -16.13 -9.52
CA THR A 49 -5.20 -16.00 -10.97
C THR A 49 -6.44 -15.58 -11.77
N GLU A 50 -7.48 -15.09 -11.09
CA GLU A 50 -8.73 -14.63 -11.68
C GLU A 50 -8.85 -13.12 -11.46
N PRO A 51 -8.98 -12.29 -12.52
CA PRO A 51 -9.08 -10.85 -12.38
C PRO A 51 -10.40 -10.49 -11.69
N LEU A 52 -10.34 -10.15 -10.41
CA LEU A 52 -11.44 -9.47 -9.75
C LEU A 52 -11.54 -8.06 -10.34
N GLU A 53 -12.65 -7.75 -11.01
CA GLU A 53 -13.03 -6.41 -11.47
C GLU A 53 -13.25 -5.50 -10.24
N ILE A 54 -12.17 -5.07 -9.60
CA ILE A 54 -12.23 -4.05 -8.55
C ILE A 54 -12.12 -2.70 -9.25
N GLU A 55 -13.27 -2.09 -9.53
CA GLU A 55 -13.34 -0.69 -9.92
C GLU A 55 -12.85 0.15 -8.73
N TYR A 56 -11.61 0.64 -8.78
CA TYR A 56 -11.08 1.54 -7.77
C TYR A 56 -11.58 2.96 -8.04
N PRO A 57 -12.46 3.56 -7.20
CA PRO A 57 -12.77 4.96 -7.33
C PRO A 57 -11.63 5.76 -6.69
N PHE A 58 -11.19 6.80 -7.39
CA PHE A 58 -10.30 7.86 -6.91
C PHE A 58 -8.78 7.64 -7.08
N ARG A 59 -8.32 7.89 -8.32
CA ARG A 59 -7.01 8.50 -8.57
C ARG A 59 -7.22 9.75 -9.40
N GLU A 60 -7.24 10.91 -8.73
CA GLU A 60 -7.31 12.20 -9.41
C GLU A 60 -6.15 12.31 -10.41
N LYS A 61 -6.49 12.42 -11.70
CA LYS A 61 -5.51 12.56 -12.77
C LYS A 61 -4.96 13.99 -12.69
N HIS A 62 -3.70 14.15 -12.30
CA HIS A 62 -3.00 15.39 -12.60
C HIS A 62 -2.78 15.48 -14.11
N LYS A 63 -3.72 16.17 -14.75
CA LYS A 63 -3.65 16.65 -16.12
C LYS A 63 -2.49 17.65 -16.20
N LYS A 64 -1.51 17.38 -17.06
CA LYS A 64 -0.70 18.43 -17.67
C LYS A 64 -0.57 18.11 -19.15
N GLU A 65 -1.60 18.55 -19.89
CA GLU A 65 -1.47 18.86 -21.30
C GLU A 65 -0.57 20.10 -21.42
N ALA A 66 0.47 19.95 -22.24
CA ALA A 66 1.08 20.98 -23.08
C ALA A 66 1.90 20.15 -24.09
N MET A 67 1.44 19.90 -25.33
CA MET A 67 1.33 20.87 -26.43
C MET A 67 2.61 21.70 -26.54
N ASP A 68 3.51 21.29 -27.44
CA ASP A 68 4.02 22.15 -28.52
C ASP A 68 4.87 21.34 -29.53
N VAL A 69 4.44 21.45 -30.80
CA VAL A 69 5.16 21.32 -32.10
C VAL A 69 5.75 19.97 -32.51
#